data_AF-A0A2S0M067-F1
#
_entry.id   AF-A0A2S0M067-F1
#
_cell.length_a   1.000
_cell.length_b   1.000
_cell.length_c   1.000
_cell.angle_alpha   90.00
_cell.angle_beta   90.00
_cell.angle_gamma   90.00
#
_symmetry.space_group_name_H-M   'P 1'
#
loop_
_entity.id
_entity.type
_entity.pdbx_description
1 polymer ?
#
loop_
_entity_poly.entity_id
_entity_poly.type
_entity_poly.pdbx_seq_one_letter_code
_entity_poly.pdbx_strand_id
1 'polypeptide(L)' 'MFVAALIIFAIGVVFTIVAALTPFVLDRDAPTILYLGAMFFTPVGFLLGLAYAILGSRPPRV' A
#
# COMPACT_ATOMS: atom_id res chain seq x y z
N MET A 1 5.75 14.17 -0.68
CA MET A 1 4.56 13.40 -0.23
C MET A 1 4.15 12.33 -1.24
N PHE A 2 3.93 12.65 -2.52
CA PHE A 2 3.50 11.66 -3.52
C PHE A 2 4.44 10.44 -3.65
N VAL A 3 5.74 10.66 -3.82
CA VAL A 3 6.72 9.56 -3.94
C VAL A 3 6.71 8.66 -2.71
N ALA A 4 6.60 9.24 -1.51
CA ALA A 4 6.50 8.47 -0.27
C ALA A 4 5.21 7.64 -0.22
N ALA A 5 4.07 8.23 -0.59
CA ALA A 5 2.79 7.52 -0.69
C ALA A 5 2.87 6.33 -1.64
N LEU A 6 3.48 6.53 -2.81
CA LEU A 6 3.67 5.50 -3.82
C LEU A 6 4.58 4.37 -3.33
N ILE A 7 5.71 4.69 -2.69
CA ILE A 7 6.62 3.68 -2.12
C ILE A 7 5.90 2.86 -1.06
N ILE A 8 5.22 3.52 -0.11
CA ILE A 8 4.49 2.85 0.96
C ILE A 8 3.38 1.95 0.40
N PHE A 9 2.62 2.44 -0.58
CA PHE A 9 1.58 1.66 -1.23
C PHE A 9 2.17 0.44 -1.96
N ALA A 10 3.26 0.63 -2.70
CA ALA A 10 3.94 -0.45 -3.42
C ALA A 10 4.45 -1.54 -2.47
N ILE A 11 4.95 -1.18 -1.29
CA ILE A 11 5.30 -2.16 -0.25
C ILE A 11 4.07 -3.01 0.13
N GLY A 12 2.92 -2.37 0.39
CA GLY A 12 1.66 -3.09 0.68
C GLY A 12 1.23 -4.03 -0.44
N VAL A 13 1.40 -3.61 -1.70
CA VAL A 13 1.13 -4.45 -2.88
C VAL A 13 2.08 -5.65 -2.92
N VAL A 14 3.38 -5.47 -2.65
CA VAL A 14 4.34 -6.58 -2.58
C VAL A 14 3.93 -7.59 -1.51
N PHE A 15 3.58 -7.12 -0.31
CA PHE A 15 3.07 -7.98 0.76
C PHE A 15 1.82 -8.77 0.32
N THR A 16 0.88 -8.11 -0.35
CA THR A 16 -0.34 -8.73 -0.88
C THR A 16 -0.02 -9.81 -1.92
N ILE A 17 0.87 -9.51 -2.85
CA ILE A 17 1.31 -10.46 -3.88
C ILE A 17 1.99 -11.66 -3.23
N VAL A 18 2.92 -11.45 -2.31
CA VAL A 18 3.63 -12.54 -1.63
C VAL A 18 2.66 -13.40 -0.80
N ALA A 19 1.71 -12.78 -0.08
CA ALA A 19 0.68 -13.51 0.64
C ALA A 19 -0.17 -14.37 -0.31
N ALA A 20 -0.60 -13.80 -1.44
CA ALA A 20 -1.40 -14.51 -2.44
C ALA A 20 -0.63 -15.64 -3.12
N LEU A 21 0.69 -15.49 -3.33
CA LEU A 21 1.54 -16.50 -3.96
C LEU A 21 1.97 -17.61 -2.99
N THR A 22 1.97 -17.36 -1.68
CA THR A 22 2.44 -18.31 -0.68
C THR A 22 1.81 -19.71 -0.77
N PRO A 23 0.48 -19.89 -0.89
CA PRO A 23 -0.11 -21.24 -1.00
C PRO A 23 0.39 -22.02 -2.22
N PHE A 24 0.72 -21.33 -3.32
CA PHE A 24 1.22 -21.99 -4.53
C PHE A 24 2.70 -22.40 -4.43
N VAL A 25 3.47 -21.76 -3.55
CA VAL A 25 4.93 -21.98 -3.41
C VAL A 25 5.25 -22.90 -2.23
N LEU A 26 4.52 -22.77 -1.11
CA LEU A 26 4.82 -23.46 0.14
C LEU A 26 3.81 -24.54 0.51
N ASP A 27 2.76 -24.75 -0.29
CA ASP A 27 1.66 -25.69 -0.04
C ASP A 27 1.01 -25.51 1.35
N ARG A 28 0.98 -24.27 1.82
CA ARG A 28 0.40 -23.85 3.10
C ARG A 28 -0.02 -22.40 3.07
N ASP A 29 -0.86 -22.00 4.02
CA ASP A 29 -1.30 -20.63 4.16
C ASP A 29 -0.15 -19.64 4.38
N ALA A 30 -0.37 -18.41 3.93
CA ALA A 30 0.56 -17.32 4.13
C ALA A 30 0.74 -17.00 5.63
N PRO A 31 1.97 -16.75 6.10
CA PRO A 31 2.17 -16.35 7.48
C PRO A 31 1.47 -15.02 7.78
N THR A 32 0.90 -14.90 8.99
CA THR A 32 0.09 -13.75 9.43
C THR A 32 0.77 -12.40 9.21
N ILE A 33 2.11 -12.35 9.35
CA ILE A 33 2.89 -11.13 9.13
C ILE A 33 2.70 -10.54 7.72
N LEU A 34 2.45 -11.38 6.71
CA LEU A 34 2.25 -10.89 5.35
C LEU A 34 0.92 -10.15 5.21
N TYR A 35 -0.13 -10.68 5.84
CA TYR A 35 -1.43 -10.02 5.90
C TYR A 35 -1.37 -8.72 6.71
N LEU A 36 -0.68 -8.73 7.85
CA LEU A 36 -0.51 -7.51 8.67
C LEU A 36 0.24 -6.41 7.89
N GLY A 37 1.28 -6.78 7.16
CA GLY A 37 1.99 -5.86 6.27
C GLY A 37 1.08 -5.29 5.19
N ALA A 38 0.33 -6.15 4.49
CA ALA A 38 -0.63 -5.72 3.47
C ALA A 38 -1.72 -4.79 4.04
N MET A 39 -2.30 -5.15 5.20
CA MET A 39 -3.34 -4.38 5.88
C MET A 39 -2.85 -3.04 6.42
N PHE A 40 -1.55 -2.89 6.71
CA PHE A 40 -1.01 -1.62 7.18
C PHE A 40 -0.56 -0.74 6.01
N PHE A 41 0.34 -1.24 5.16
CA PHE A 41 0.99 -0.42 4.15
C PHE A 41 0.06 0.02 3.01
N THR A 42 -0.87 -0.84 2.58
CA THR A 42 -1.79 -0.52 1.47
C THR A 42 -2.71 0.65 1.81
N PRO A 43 -3.47 0.65 2.94
CA PRO A 43 -4.30 1.80 3.28
C PRO A 43 -3.47 3.03 3.64
N VAL A 44 -2.33 2.90 4.33
CA VAL A 44 -1.48 4.06 4.66
C VAL A 44 -0.97 4.74 3.39
N GLY A 45 -0.44 3.97 2.44
CA GLY A 45 0.03 4.51 1.16
C GLY A 45 -1.09 5.18 0.37
N PHE A 46 -2.27 4.56 0.33
CA PHE A 46 -3.46 5.13 -0.30
C PHE A 46 -3.89 6.45 0.34
N LEU A 47 -4.00 6.50 1.67
CA LEU A 47 -4.41 7.70 2.41
C LEU A 47 -3.42 8.85 2.22
N LEU A 48 -2.11 8.56 2.17
CA LEU A 48 -1.10 9.57 1.89
C LEU A 48 -1.20 10.11 0.45
N GLY A 49 -1.51 9.24 -0.52
CA GLY A 49 -1.74 9.63 -1.90
C GLY A 49 -2.98 10.50 -2.06
N LEU A 50 -4.06 10.11 -1.38
CA LEU A 50 -5.31 10.88 -1.32
C LEU A 50 -5.08 12.25 -0.68
N ALA A 51 -4.38 12.31 0.46
CA ALA A 51 -4.05 13.57 1.12
C ALA A 51 -3.23 14.49 0.20
N TYR A 52 -2.24 13.94 -0.52
CA TYR A 52 -1.49 14.68 -1.52
C TYR A 52 -2.39 15.25 -2.63
N ALA A 53 -3.31 14.45 -3.17
CA ALA A 53 -4.21 14.88 -4.24
C ALA A 53 -5.16 16.00 -3.78
N ILE A 54 -5.73 15.90 -2.57
CA ILE A 54 -6.61 16.92 -1.99
C ILE A 54 -5.86 18.23 -1.72
N LEU A 55 -4.63 18.16 -1.24
CA LEU A 55 -3.83 19.35 -0.97
C LEU A 55 -3.34 20.03 -2.25
N GLY A 56 -3.04 19.24 -3.29
CA GLY A 56 -2.58 19.72 -4.60
C GLY A 56 -3.69 20.28 -5.49
N SER A 57 -4.96 19.96 -5.24
CA SER A 57 -6.10 20.40 -6.05
C SER A 57 -6.65 21.78 -5.68
N ARG A 58 -5.99 22.52 -4.78
CA ARG A 58 -6.41 23.88 -4.40
C ARG A 58 -6.26 24.82 -5.62
N PRO A 59 -7.34 25.49 -6.06
CA PRO A 59 -7.26 26.46 -7.15
C PRO A 59 -6.25 27.56 -6.83
N PRO A 60 -5.47 28.06 -7.81
CA PRO A 60 -4.71 29.28 -7.63
C PRO A 60 -5.65 30.38 -7.13
N ARG A 61 -5.33 31.01 -6.00
CA ARG A 61 -6.04 32.21 -5.55
C ARG A 61 -5.68 33.32 -6.54
N VAL A 62 -6.51 33.48 -7.58
CA VAL A 62 -6.58 34.68 -8.42
C VAL A 62 -7.11 35.85 -7.61
#